data_AF-A0A0E8CJJ0-F1
#
_entry.id   AF-A0A0E8CJJ0-F1
#
_cell.length_a   1.000
_cell.length_b   1.000
_cell.length_c   1.000
_cell.angle_alpha   90.00
_cell.angle_beta   90.00
_cell.angle_gamma   90.00
#
_symmetry.space_group_name_H-M   'P 1'
#
loop_
_entity.id
_entity.type
_entity.pdbx_description
1 polymer ?
#
loop_
_entity_poly.entity_id
_entity_poly.type
_entity_poly.pdbx_seq_one_letter_code
_entity_poly.pdbx_strand_id
1 'polypeptide(L)' 'MSEPAIAWRRVDDYCWVGPPGWTICRVWLDGSYQYELWFSRGDAGTIYGMRASLEGAQHLYMQKLG' A
#
# COMPACT_ATOMS: atom_id res chain seq x y z
N MET A 1 18.42 -8.84 15.39
CA MET A 1 16.98 -9.09 15.53
C MET A 1 16.32 -8.51 14.30
N SER A 2 15.67 -9.33 13.47
CA SER A 2 14.94 -8.82 12.30
C SER A 2 13.70 -8.08 12.82
N GLU A 3 13.45 -6.87 12.33
CA GLU A 3 12.20 -6.17 12.60
C GLU A 3 11.02 -7.05 12.16
N PRO A 4 9.90 -7.08 12.91
CA PRO A 4 8.74 -7.84 12.50
C PRO A 4 8.28 -7.32 11.14
N ALA A 5 8.33 -8.18 10.12
CA ALA A 5 7.87 -7.84 8.78
C ALA A 5 6.40 -7.39 8.88
N ILE A 6 6.11 -6.18 8.43
CA ILE A 6 4.74 -5.66 8.43
C ILE A 6 3.90 -6.56 7.53
N ALA A 7 2.89 -7.19 8.14
CA ALA A 7 2.08 -8.20 7.47
C ALA A 7 1.06 -7.54 6.54
N TRP A 8 1.39 -7.45 5.26
CA TRP A 8 0.44 -7.12 4.19
C TRP A 8 -0.27 -8.38 3.73
N ARG A 9 -1.59 -8.44 3.89
CA ARG A 9 -2.42 -9.56 3.45
C ARG A 9 -3.11 -9.21 2.14
N ARG A 10 -2.90 -10.04 1.12
CA ARG A 10 -3.65 -9.96 -0.14
C ARG A 10 -5.13 -10.26 0.13
N VAL A 11 -6.02 -9.39 -0.32
CA VAL A 11 -7.47 -9.54 -0.17
C VAL A 11 -8.10 -9.99 -1.48
N ASP A 12 -7.59 -9.47 -2.60
CA ASP A 12 -8.00 -9.84 -3.94
C ASP A 12 -6.83 -9.65 -4.94
N ASP A 13 -7.13 -9.67 -6.24
CA ASP A 13 -6.12 -9.56 -7.28
C ASP A 13 -5.43 -8.19 -7.39
N TYR A 14 -6.04 -7.17 -6.81
CA TYR A 14 -5.63 -5.78 -6.89
C TYR A 14 -5.34 -5.15 -5.53
N CYS A 15 -5.80 -5.72 -4.41
CA CYS A 15 -5.76 -5.06 -3.12
C CYS A 15 -5.04 -5.88 -2.03
N TRP A 16 -4.25 -5.18 -1.23
CA TRP A 16 -3.63 -5.67 0.00
C TRP A 16 -4.05 -4.79 1.17
N VAL A 17 -4.37 -5.42 2.30
CA VAL A 17 -4.63 -4.75 3.58
C VAL A 17 -3.40 -4.91 4.47
N GLY A 18 -2.92 -3.79 5.01
CA GLY A 18 -1.80 -3.74 5.93
C GLY A 18 -2.27 -3.40 7.35
N PRO A 19 -1.45 -2.67 8.11
CA PRO A 19 -1.83 -2.13 9.42
C PRO A 19 -3.14 -1.32 9.37
N PRO A 20 -3.81 -1.10 10.52
CA PRO A 20 -5.14 -0.50 10.55
C PRO A 20 -5.25 0.78 9.72
N GLY A 21 -6.22 0.79 8.80
CA GLY A 21 -6.48 1.90 7.88
C GLY A 21 -5.61 1.93 6.61
N TRP A 22 -4.57 1.10 6.50
CA TRP A 22 -3.66 1.10 5.35
C TRP A 22 -4.02 0.03 4.33
N THR A 23 -4.05 0.42 3.07
CA THR A 23 -4.23 -0.47 1.92
C THR A 23 -3.24 -0.14 0.82
N ILE A 24 -2.87 -1.16 0.05
CA ILE A 24 -2.17 -0.99 -1.22
C ILE A 24 -3.08 -1.49 -2.32
N CYS A 25 -3.33 -0.66 -3.32
CA CYS A 25 -4.18 -0.99 -4.48
C CYS A 25 -3.35 -0.96 -5.76
N ARG A 26 -3.42 -2.02 -6.55
CA ARG A 26 -2.80 -2.12 -7.87
C ARG A 26 -3.74 -1.53 -8.91
N VAL A 27 -3.31 -0.47 -9.57
CA VAL A 27 -4.06 0.25 -10.58
C VAL A 27 -3.33 0.22 -11.92
N TRP A 28 -4.06 0.27 -13.04
CA TRP A 28 -3.45 0.41 -14.35
C TRP A 28 -3.40 1.89 -14.73
N LEU A 29 -2.20 2.44 -14.88
CA LEU A 29 -1.97 3.85 -15.20
C LEU A 29 -0.85 3.95 -16.24
N ASP A 30 -1.07 4.76 -17.28
CA ASP A 30 -0.09 5.08 -18.33
C ASP A 30 0.60 3.84 -18.93
N GLY A 31 -0.17 2.79 -19.19
CA GLY A 31 0.31 1.57 -19.85
C GLY A 31 1.09 0.60 -18.95
N SER A 32 1.07 0.79 -17.63
CA SER A 32 1.71 -0.11 -16.68
C SER A 32 0.90 -0.28 -15.38
N TYR A 33 1.14 -1.36 -14.66
CA TYR A 33 0.62 -1.49 -13.31
C TYR A 33 1.42 -0.65 -12.33
N GLN A 34 0.70 0.06 -11.48
CA GLN A 34 1.22 0.85 -10.37
C GLN A 34 0.55 0.41 -9.08
N TYR A 35 1.16 0.73 -7.94
CA TYR A 35 0.70 0.38 -6.61
C TYR A 35 0.54 1.64 -5.79
N GLU A 36 -0.72 1.99 -5.51
CA GLU A 36 -1.09 3.15 -4.69
C GLU A 36 -1.13 2.76 -3.23
N LEU A 37 -0.51 3.58 -2.38
CA LEU A 37 -0.62 3.48 -0.93
C LEU A 37 -1.74 4.40 -0.45
N TRP A 38 -2.71 3.83 0.23
CA TRP A 38 -3.88 4.52 0.76
C TRP A 38 -3.93 4.43 2.28
N PHE A 39 -4.38 5.51 2.91
CA PHE A 39 -4.86 5.49 4.28
C PHE A 39 -6.35 5.88 4.30
N SER A 40 -7.19 5.04 4.87
CA SER A 40 -8.64 5.24 4.95
C SER A 40 -9.11 5.27 6.39
N ARG A 41 -9.96 6.24 6.73
CA ARG A 41 -10.65 6.34 8.02
C ARG A 41 -12.15 6.51 7.75
N GLY A 42 -12.89 5.41 7.80
CA GLY A 42 -14.29 5.38 7.33
C GLY A 42 -14.34 5.50 5.81
N ASP A 43 -15.23 6.34 5.29
CA ASP A 43 -15.45 6.50 3.84
C ASP A 43 -14.43 7.42 3.15
N ALA A 44 -13.59 8.13 3.93
CA ALA A 44 -12.58 9.03 3.39
C ALA A 44 -11.22 8.33 3.26
N GLY A 45 -10.77 8.17 2.02
CA GLY A 45 -9.44 7.66 1.67
C GLY A 45 -8.49 8.80 1.25
N THR A 46 -7.24 8.74 1.69
CA THR A 46 -6.15 9.62 1.25
C THR A 46 -5.08 8.80 0.56
N ILE A 47 -4.69 9.20 -0.65
CA ILE A 47 -3.53 8.62 -1.36
C ILE A 47 -2.26 9.24 -0.78
N TYR A 48 -1.39 8.39 -0.25
CA TYR A 48 -0.08 8.79 0.27
C TYR A 48 1.02 8.72 -0.79
N GLY A 49 0.78 8.03 -1.89
CA GLY A 49 1.63 8.02 -3.08
C GLY A 49 1.52 6.73 -3.88
N MET A 50 2.31 6.65 -4.95
CA MET A 50 2.31 5.55 -5.90
C MET A 50 3.73 5.04 -6.16
N ARG A 51 3.87 3.74 -6.41
CA ARG A 51 5.13 3.07 -6.76
C ARG A 51 4.92 2.03 -7.85
N ALA A 52 5.97 1.74 -8.61
CA ALA A 52 5.94 0.76 -9.70
C ALA A 52 5.88 -0.71 -9.23
N SER A 53 6.01 -0.99 -7.93
CA SER A 53 5.96 -2.34 -7.38
C SER A 53 5.29 -2.38 -6.01
N LEU A 54 4.79 -3.57 -5.63
CA LEU A 54 4.23 -3.82 -4.29
C LEU A 54 5.25 -3.53 -3.19
N GLU A 55 6.48 -4.05 -3.32
CA GLU A 55 7.57 -3.80 -2.38
C GLU A 55 7.89 -2.31 -2.26
N GLY A 56 7.85 -1.56 -3.37
CA GLY A 56 8.02 -0.11 -3.35
C GLY A 56 6.94 0.59 -2.53
N ALA A 57 5.67 0.19 -2.68
CA ALA A 57 4.57 0.74 -1.90
C ALA A 57 4.67 0.37 -0.40
N GLN A 58 5.13 -0.84 -0.07
CA GLN A 58 5.44 -1.25 1.30
C GLN A 58 6.58 -0.41 1.90
N HIS A 59 7.63 -0.15 1.13
CA HIS A 59 8.71 0.75 1.56
C HIS A 59 8.20 2.18 1.74
N LEU A 60 7.35 2.69 0.85
CA LEU A 60 6.71 4.01 0.99
C LEU A 60 5.92 4.09 2.31
N TYR A 61 5.24 3.02 2.72
CA TYR A 61 4.57 2.97 4.02
C TYR A 61 5.57 3.09 5.20
N MET A 62 6.71 2.38 5.15
CA MET A 62 7.76 2.50 6.18
C MET A 62 8.27 3.94 6.31
N GLN A 63 8.42 4.67 5.20
CA GLN A 63 8.81 6.08 5.20
C GLN A 63 7.78 7.00 5.85
N LYS A 64 6.53 6.59 5.96
CA LYS A 64 5.45 7.34 6.62
C LYS A 64 5.28 7.00 8.10
N LEU A 65 5.91 5.93 8.58
CA LEU A 65 5.97 5.58 10.00
C LEU A 65 7.08 6.31 10.77
N GLY A 66 8.02 6.92 10.05
CA GLY A 66 9.10 7.75 10.60
C GLY A 66 8.66 9.14 11.01
#